data_AF-A0A376KP40-F1
#
_entry.id   AF-A0A376KP40-F1
#
_cell.length_a   1.000
_cell.length_b   1.000
_cell.length_c   1.000
_cell.angle_alpha   90.00
_cell.angle_beta   90.00
_cell.angle_gamma   90.00
#
_symmetry.space_group_name_H-M   'P 1'
#
loop_
_entity.id
_entity.type
_entity.pdbx_description
1 polymer ?
#
loop_
_entity_poly.entity_id
_entity_poly.type
_entity_poly.pdbx_seq_one_letter_code
_entity_poly.pdbx_strand_id
1 'polypeptide(L)'
;MGTPLYESVKARIISGDLTYEQGRSEIFAYYTKSDTAGPVTVGEMLTEEFLKPLNKSHAELAESMGICEQDIDDIICGLHRLTDDEARVLAGIFGTDEDFWSNLQKLQDRKEKRSK
;
A
#
# COMPACT_ATOMS: atom_id res chain seq x y z
N MET A 1 3.04 -8.75 9.82
CA MET A 1 4.12 -8.19 10.66
C MET A 1 4.53 -6.90 9.97
N GLY A 2 4.41 -5.74 10.62
CA GLY A 2 4.84 -4.49 10.00
C GLY A 2 6.34 -4.54 9.69
N THR A 3 6.80 -3.84 8.65
CA THR A 3 8.24 -3.77 8.40
C THR A 3 8.94 -3.06 9.57
N PRO A 4 10.17 -3.46 9.92
CA PRO A 4 10.89 -2.91 11.08
C PRO A 4 11.08 -1.39 11.02
N LEU A 5 11.04 -0.82 9.81
CA LEU A 5 11.08 0.62 9.57
C LEU A 5 9.77 1.31 9.97
N TYR A 6 8.61 0.77 9.57
CA TYR A 6 7.29 1.33 9.92
C TYR A 6 7.05 1.34 11.43
N GLU A 7 7.37 0.25 12.14
CA GLU A 7 7.19 0.22 13.60
C GLU A 7 8.10 1.25 14.29
N SER A 8 9.32 1.43 13.77
CA SER A 8 10.25 2.46 14.26
C SER A 8 9.72 3.87 14.00
N VAL A 9 9.20 4.12 12.79
CA VAL A 9 8.64 5.42 12.41
C VAL A 9 7.35 5.72 13.18
N LYS A 10 6.45 4.74 13.30
CA LYS A 10 5.22 4.83 14.09
C LYS A 10 5.52 5.10 15.56
N ALA A 11 6.51 4.43 16.15
CA ALA A 11 6.93 4.68 17.52
C ALA A 11 7.43 6.13 17.69
N ARG A 12 8.16 6.66 16.71
CA ARG A 12 8.65 8.05 16.73
C ARG A 12 7.53 9.08 16.57
N ILE A 13 6.53 8.78 15.73
CA ILE A 13 5.32 9.60 15.60
C ILE A 13 4.53 9.61 16.90
N ILE A 14 4.29 8.44 17.50
CA ILE A 14 3.60 8.31 18.80
C ILE A 14 4.39 9.01 19.92
N SER A 15 5.72 8.97 19.87
CA SER A 15 6.61 9.66 20.82
C SER A 15 6.72 11.17 20.59
N GLY A 16 6.18 11.69 19.48
CA GLY A 16 6.29 13.11 19.09
C GLY A 16 7.68 13.54 18.60
N ASP A 17 8.60 12.60 18.38
CA ASP A 17 9.96 12.84 17.82
C ASP A 17 9.89 13.19 16.32
N LEU A 18 8.81 12.80 15.68
CA LEU A 18 8.62 12.90 14.24
C LEU A 18 7.16 13.27 13.95
N THR A 19 6.92 14.18 13.00
CA THR A 19 5.55 14.43 12.55
C THR A 19 5.06 13.26 11.69
N TYR A 20 3.75 13.08 11.64
CA TYR A 20 3.13 12.09 10.77
C TYR A 20 3.57 12.27 9.31
N GLU A 21 3.59 13.51 8.82
CA GLU A 21 4.03 13.84 7.45
C GLU A 21 5.51 13.46 7.20
N GLN A 22 6.41 13.73 8.16
CA GLN A 22 7.82 13.35 8.04
C GLN A 22 8.02 11.84 8.07
N GLY A 23 7.35 11.14 8.98
CA GLY A 23 7.44 9.68 9.05
C GLY A 23 6.85 8.99 7.83
N ARG A 24 5.73 9.50 7.34
CA ARG A 24 5.09 8.99 6.12
C ARG A 24 6.01 9.19 4.91
N SER A 25 6.68 10.34 4.80
CA SER A 25 7.68 10.57 3.75
C SER A 25 8.90 9.64 3.86
N GLU A 26 9.31 9.26 5.07
CA GLU A 26 10.43 8.34 5.29
C GLU A 26 10.07 6.91 4.91
N ILE A 27 8.88 6.45 5.29
CA ILE A 27 8.33 5.14 4.91
C ILE A 27 8.14 5.08 3.40
N PHE A 28 7.47 6.07 2.82
CA PHE A 28 7.23 6.16 1.39
C PHE A 28 8.57 6.13 0.62
N ALA A 29 9.54 6.96 1.02
CA ALA A 29 10.85 6.99 0.38
C ALA A 29 11.61 5.66 0.49
N TYR A 30 11.43 4.89 1.57
CA TYR A 30 12.05 3.57 1.71
C TYR A 30 11.48 2.57 0.71
N TYR A 31 10.15 2.49 0.60
CA TYR A 31 9.49 1.57 -0.34
C TYR A 31 9.69 1.98 -1.80
N THR A 32 9.79 3.27 -2.11
CA THR A 32 10.07 3.74 -3.47
C THR A 32 11.56 3.67 -3.84
N LYS A 33 12.48 3.62 -2.85
CA LYS A 33 13.94 3.48 -3.09
C LYS A 33 14.41 2.03 -3.19
N SER A 34 13.59 1.05 -2.82
CA SER A 34 13.86 -0.36 -3.11
C SER A 34 13.60 -0.65 -4.59
N ASP A 35 14.54 -0.21 -5.42
CA ASP A 35 14.66 -0.56 -6.84
C ASP A 35 14.44 -2.06 -7.08
N THR A 36 13.32 -2.37 -7.72
CA THR A 36 13.21 -3.25 -8.89
C THR A 36 13.95 -4.60 -8.85
N ALA A 37 13.54 -5.53 -7.98
CA ALA A 37 13.85 -6.97 -8.15
C ALA A 37 12.82 -7.90 -7.48
N GLY A 38 11.58 -7.42 -7.33
CA GLY A 38 10.48 -8.18 -6.72
C GLY A 38 9.27 -8.32 -7.66
N PRO A 39 8.39 -9.30 -7.42
CA PRO A 39 7.10 -9.34 -8.09
C PRO A 39 6.28 -8.08 -7.72
N VAL A 40 5.52 -7.58 -8.69
CA VAL A 40 4.65 -6.40 -8.57
C VAL A 40 3.73 -6.57 -7.36
N THR A 41 3.75 -5.59 -6.46
CA THR A 41 2.86 -5.53 -5.30
C THR A 41 1.53 -4.86 -5.65
N VAL A 42 0.50 -5.06 -4.82
CA VAL A 42 -0.80 -4.38 -4.99
C VAL A 42 -0.60 -2.86 -5.03
N GLY A 43 0.25 -2.32 -4.14
CA GLY A 43 0.55 -0.90 -4.07
C GLY A 43 1.24 -0.32 -5.30
N GLU A 44 2.24 -1.02 -5.83
CA GLU A 44 2.89 -0.62 -7.08
C GLU A 44 1.92 -0.70 -8.25
N MET A 45 1.14 -1.78 -8.35
CA MET A 45 0.14 -1.94 -9.41
C MET A 45 -0.85 -0.77 -9.39
N LEU A 46 -1.35 -0.45 -8.21
CA LEU A 46 -2.34 0.59 -7.99
C LEU A 46 -1.78 2.00 -8.27
N THR A 47 -0.52 2.25 -7.88
CA THR A 47 0.13 3.54 -8.11
C THR A 47 0.50 3.74 -9.58
N GLU A 48 1.16 2.76 -10.20
CA GLU A 48 1.70 2.88 -11.54
C GLU A 48 0.60 2.85 -12.62
N GLU A 49 -0.35 1.92 -12.53
CA GLU A 49 -1.33 1.70 -13.61
C GLU A 49 -2.67 2.40 -13.38
N PHE A 50 -2.96 2.90 -12.17
CA PHE A 50 -4.24 3.56 -11.89
C PHE A 50 -4.04 5.00 -11.41
N LEU A 51 -3.33 5.24 -10.31
CA LEU A 51 -3.23 6.58 -9.73
C LEU A 51 -2.45 7.56 -10.63
N LYS A 52 -1.28 7.17 -11.14
CA LYS A 52 -0.47 7.99 -12.06
C LYS A 52 -1.23 8.37 -13.34
N PRO A 53 -1.81 7.44 -14.12
CA PRO A 53 -2.51 7.80 -15.35
C PRO A 53 -3.80 8.60 -15.09
N LEU A 54 -4.47 8.36 -13.96
CA LEU A 54 -5.68 9.10 -13.58
C LEU A 54 -5.38 10.44 -12.90
N ASN A 55 -4.12 10.77 -12.62
CA ASN A 55 -3.71 11.90 -11.79
C ASN A 55 -4.48 11.98 -10.45
N LYS A 56 -4.82 10.81 -9.89
CA LYS A 56 -5.53 10.70 -8.62
C LYS A 56 -4.55 10.59 -7.46
N SER A 57 -4.86 11.28 -6.37
CA SER A 57 -4.09 11.19 -5.13
C SER A 57 -4.57 10.04 -4.23
N HIS A 58 -3.73 9.59 -3.28
CA HIS A 58 -4.12 8.56 -2.29
C HIS A 58 -5.38 8.96 -1.51
N ALA A 59 -5.49 10.25 -1.17
CA ALA A 59 -6.67 10.82 -0.50
C ALA A 59 -7.96 10.63 -1.31
N GLU A 60 -7.91 10.84 -2.62
CA GLU A 60 -9.10 10.69 -3.48
C GLU A 60 -9.51 9.23 -3.64
N LEU A 61 -8.53 8.32 -3.66
CA LEU A 61 -8.81 6.88 -3.64
C LEU A 61 -9.43 6.47 -2.31
N ALA A 62 -8.90 6.97 -1.19
CA ALA A 62 -9.42 6.70 0.14
C ALA A 62 -10.88 7.15 0.26
N GLU A 63 -11.19 8.36 -0.23
CA GLU A 63 -12.55 8.87 -0.30
C GLU A 63 -13.45 8.00 -1.18
N SER A 64 -12.94 7.55 -2.33
CA SER A 64 -13.69 6.65 -3.24
C SER A 64 -13.96 5.27 -2.62
N MET A 65 -13.03 4.76 -1.81
CA MET A 65 -13.18 3.49 -1.08
C MET A 65 -13.97 3.64 0.22
N GLY A 66 -14.14 4.86 0.73
CA GLY A 66 -14.75 5.12 2.03
C GLY A 66 -13.87 4.72 3.22
N ILE A 67 -12.56 4.62 3.03
CA ILE A 67 -11.58 4.29 4.08
C ILE A 67 -10.65 5.47 4.36
N CYS A 68 -9.84 5.39 5.41
CA CYS A 68 -8.89 6.45 5.71
C CYS A 68 -7.73 6.46 4.70
N GLU A 69 -7.19 7.65 4.39
CA GLU A 69 -5.98 7.79 3.55
C GLU A 69 -4.83 6.90 4.05
N GLN A 70 -4.77 6.73 5.36
CA GLN A 70 -3.78 5.88 6.02
C GLN A 70 -3.93 4.39 5.66
N ASP A 71 -5.15 3.87 5.53
CA ASP A 71 -5.36 2.48 5.12
C ASP A 71 -4.90 2.27 3.67
N ILE A 72 -5.15 3.23 2.78
CA ILE A 72 -4.62 3.21 1.41
C ILE A 72 -3.09 3.20 1.42
N ASP A 73 -2.47 4.04 2.23
CA ASP A 73 -1.01 4.13 2.31
C ASP A 73 -0.39 2.83 2.84
N ASP A 74 -1.01 2.22 3.85
CA ASP A 74 -0.63 0.91 4.39
C ASP A 74 -0.82 -0.22 3.35
N ILE A 75 -1.88 -0.18 2.52
CA ILE A 75 -2.06 -1.09 1.38
C ILE A 75 -0.95 -0.89 0.34
N ILE A 76 -0.62 0.38 0.02
CA ILE A 76 0.40 0.72 -0.97
C ILE A 76 1.79 0.27 -0.50
N CYS A 77 2.09 0.45 0.78
CA CYS A 77 3.33 -0.03 1.40
C CYS A 77 3.36 -1.56 1.59
N GLY A 78 2.28 -2.27 1.26
CA GLY A 78 2.17 -3.72 1.46
C GLY A 78 2.18 -4.15 2.93
N LEU A 79 1.82 -3.23 3.83
CA LEU A 79 1.72 -3.43 5.27
C LEU A 79 0.33 -3.91 5.68
N HIS A 80 -0.70 -3.43 4.98
CA HIS A 80 -2.06 -3.96 5.04
C HIS A 80 -2.25 -4.99 3.93
N ARG A 81 -2.68 -6.19 4.32
CA ARG A 81 -3.02 -7.24 3.35
C ARG A 81 -4.41 -6.95 2.82
N LEU A 82 -4.53 -6.75 1.51
CA LEU A 82 -5.80 -6.47 0.87
C LEU A 82 -6.83 -7.56 1.21
N THR A 83 -7.94 -7.15 1.81
CA THR A 83 -9.07 -8.02 2.12
C THR A 83 -9.95 -8.23 0.88
N ASP A 84 -10.78 -9.28 0.90
CA ASP A 84 -11.71 -9.58 -0.19
C ASP A 84 -12.71 -8.43 -0.43
N ASP A 85 -13.15 -7.78 0.66
CA ASP A 85 -14.05 -6.63 0.61
C ASP A 85 -13.39 -5.42 -0.07
N GLU A 86 -12.15 -5.09 0.31
CA GLU A 86 -11.37 -4.01 -0.32
C GLU A 86 -11.05 -4.32 -1.79
N ALA A 87 -10.76 -5.59 -2.12
CA ALA A 87 -10.56 -6.04 -3.49
C ALA A 87 -11.82 -5.81 -4.36
N ARG A 88 -13.01 -6.11 -3.81
CA ARG A 88 -14.29 -5.84 -4.48
C ARG A 88 -14.54 -4.36 -4.68
N VAL A 89 -14.21 -3.54 -3.69
CA VAL A 89 -14.35 -2.08 -3.78
C VAL A 89 -13.38 -1.51 -4.83
N LEU A 90 -12.11 -1.94 -4.84
CA LEU A 90 -11.14 -1.56 -5.88
C LEU A 90 -11.60 -1.98 -7.28
N ALA A 91 -12.12 -3.20 -7.41
CA ALA A 91 -12.71 -3.71 -8.64
C ALA A 91 -13.83 -2.79 -9.15
N GLY A 92 -14.74 -2.36 -8.27
CA GLY A 92 -15.82 -1.43 -8.61
C GLY A 92 -15.33 -0.03 -9.01
N ILE A 93 -14.35 0.53 -8.29
CA ILE A 93 -13.83 1.88 -8.56
C ILE A 93 -13.08 1.95 -9.88
N PHE A 94 -12.25 0.95 -10.16
CA PHE A 94 -11.39 0.94 -11.34
C PHE A 94 -11.96 0.16 -12.52
N GLY A 95 -13.13 -0.47 -12.37
CA GLY A 95 -13.71 -1.35 -13.39
C GLY A 95 -12.85 -2.58 -13.68
N THR A 96 -12.18 -3.09 -12.65
CA THR A 96 -11.32 -4.28 -12.71
C THR A 96 -12.00 -5.48 -12.07
N ASP A 97 -11.33 -6.63 -12.08
CA ASP A 97 -11.86 -7.87 -11.51
C ASP A 97 -11.39 -8.05 -10.06
N GLU A 98 -12.23 -8.61 -9.20
CA GLU A 98 -11.88 -8.91 -7.80
C GLU A 98 -10.72 -9.92 -7.73
N ASP A 99 -10.76 -10.93 -8.61
CA ASP A 99 -9.73 -11.95 -8.73
C ASP A 99 -8.36 -11.37 -9.13
N PHE A 100 -8.33 -10.25 -9.86
CA PHE A 100 -7.09 -9.57 -10.23
C PHE A 100 -6.33 -9.11 -8.97
N TRP A 101 -7.02 -8.39 -8.08
CA TRP A 101 -6.45 -7.88 -6.84
C TRP A 101 -6.10 -9.01 -5.86
N SER A 102 -6.99 -9.99 -5.74
CA SER A 102 -6.74 -11.21 -4.95
C SER A 102 -5.52 -11.99 -5.43
N ASN A 103 -5.30 -12.08 -6.75
CA ASN A 103 -4.14 -12.78 -7.31
C ASN A 103 -2.82 -12.01 -7.10
N LEU A 104 -2.83 -10.68 -7.15
CA LEU A 104 -1.68 -9.85 -6.77
C LEU A 104 -1.28 -10.09 -5.31
N GLN A 105 -2.27 -10.12 -4.41
CA GLN A 105 -2.02 -10.39 -2.99
C GLN A 105 -1.44 -11.81 -2.76
N LYS A 106 -1.90 -12.82 -3.52
CA LYS A 106 -1.34 -14.18 -3.49
C LYS A 106 0.10 -14.23 -4.01
N LEU A 107 0.42 -13.44 -5.04
CA LEU A 107 1.78 -13.34 -5.58
C LEU A 107 2.75 -12.75 -4.53
N GLN A 108 2.30 -11.75 -3.78
CA GLN A 108 3.04 -11.14 -2.68
C GLN A 108 3.26 -12.13 -1.51
N ASP A 109 2.21 -12.86 -1.06
CA ASP A 109 2.31 -13.87 0.01
C ASP A 109 3.34 -14.97 -0.28
N ARG A 110 3.39 -15.44 -1.54
CA ARG A 110 4.34 -16.48 -1.97
C ARG A 110 5.80 -16.04 -1.82
N LYS A 111 6.09 -14.74 -1.89
CA LYS A 111 7.44 -14.20 -1.75
C LYS A 111 7.81 -13.96 -0.28
N GLU A 112 6.88 -13.48 0.55
CA GLU A 112 7.12 -13.32 1.99
C GLU A 112 7.55 -14.66 2.64
N LYS A 113 6.94 -15.77 2.22
CA LYS A 113 7.36 -17.12 2.64
C LYS A 113 8.79 -17.50 2.24
N ARG A 114 9.42 -16.80 1.30
CA ARG A 114 10.79 -17.08 0.82
C ARG A 114 11.84 -16.20 1.51
N SER A 115 11.46 -15.15 2.22
CA SER A 115 12.34 -14.28 3.00
C SER A 115 12.40 -14.62 4.49
N LYS A 116 12.02 -15.84 4.89
CA LYS A 116 12.17 -16.32 6.26
C LYS A 116 13.28 -17.35 6.39
#